data_AF-A0A2N5IQW9-F1
#
_entry.id   AF-A0A2N5IQW9-F1
#
_cell.length_a   1.000
_cell.length_b   1.000
_cell.length_c   1.000
_cell.angle_alpha   90.00
_cell.angle_beta   90.00
_cell.angle_gamma   90.00
#
_symmetry.space_group_name_H-M   'P 1'
#
loop_
_entity.id
_entity.type
_entity.pdbx_description
1 polymer ?
#
loop_
_entity_poly.entity_id
_entity_poly.type
_entity_poly.pdbx_seq_one_letter_code
_entity_poly.pdbx_strand_id
1 'polypeptide(L)'
;MGKSNKPHLFEYLTDLCDPWDAAEYLRWFADRVDEQAGKLGITELQYFQVAGVLGVDTLVEFRDLARFGLRIYRREGTWYVDSRDFRKWALARSERLSRKPRNPQSQPRDHVQTSIPLF
;
A
#
# COMPACT_ATOMS: atom_id res chain seq x y z
N MET A 1 23.55 -3.30 -10.07
CA MET A 1 22.36 -2.43 -10.25
C MET A 1 21.41 -2.69 -9.09
N GLY A 2 21.41 -1.83 -8.07
CA GLY A 2 20.46 -1.93 -6.97
C GLY A 2 19.07 -1.61 -7.49
N LYS A 3 18.17 -2.59 -7.48
CA LYS A 3 16.75 -2.33 -7.74
C LYS A 3 16.30 -1.29 -6.71
N SER A 4 15.87 -0.11 -7.17
CA SER A 4 15.16 0.82 -6.30
C SER A 4 13.96 0.06 -5.76
N ASN A 5 13.99 -0.35 -4.48
CA ASN A 5 12.96 -1.17 -3.85
C ASN A 5 11.72 -0.31 -3.58
N LYS A 6 11.06 0.14 -4.65
CA LYS A 6 9.80 0.86 -4.53
C LYS A 6 8.74 -0.13 -4.09
N PRO A 7 8.03 0.14 -2.98
CA PRO A 7 6.99 -0.75 -2.51
C PRO A 7 5.93 -0.95 -3.60
N HIS A 8 5.53 -2.19 -3.84
CA HIS A 8 4.54 -2.55 -4.84
C HIS A 8 3.21 -2.85 -4.14
N LEU A 9 2.14 -2.14 -4.47
CA LEU A 9 0.87 -2.19 -3.71
C LEU A 9 0.35 -3.62 -3.52
N PHE A 10 0.42 -4.48 -4.54
CA PHE A 10 -0.06 -5.87 -4.45
C PHE A 10 0.62 -6.71 -3.35
N GLU A 11 1.88 -6.42 -2.99
CA GLU A 11 2.58 -7.14 -1.93
C GLU A 11 1.84 -7.02 -0.60
N TYR A 12 1.23 -5.86 -0.36
CA TYR A 12 0.51 -5.51 0.87
C TYR A 12 -1.00 -5.81 0.80
N LEU A 13 -1.49 -6.31 -0.34
CA LEU A 13 -2.89 -6.70 -0.50
C LEU A 13 -3.14 -8.19 -0.25
N THR A 14 -2.07 -9.00 -0.29
CA THR A 14 -2.09 -10.44 -0.05
C THR A 14 -1.83 -10.78 1.43
N ASP A 15 -2.13 -12.02 1.83
CA ASP A 15 -1.84 -12.51 3.18
C ASP A 15 -0.36 -12.87 3.40
N LEU A 16 0.53 -12.56 2.45
CA LEU A 16 1.97 -12.82 2.54
C LEU A 16 2.72 -11.79 3.38
N CYS A 17 2.14 -10.60 3.58
CA CYS A 17 2.72 -9.53 4.38
C CYS A 17 2.17 -9.56 5.81
N ASP A 18 3.00 -9.19 6.80
CA ASP A 18 2.51 -9.01 8.17
C ASP A 18 1.35 -7.99 8.17
N PRO A 19 0.21 -8.26 8.84
CA PRO A 19 -0.93 -7.37 8.81
C PRO A 19 -0.63 -5.94 9.28
N TRP A 20 0.33 -5.76 10.19
CA TRP A 20 0.70 -4.44 10.69
C TRP A 20 1.52 -3.66 9.66
N ASP A 21 2.48 -4.32 9.02
CA ASP A 21 3.26 -3.74 7.94
C ASP A 21 2.34 -3.39 6.76
N ALA A 22 1.45 -4.30 6.36
CA ALA A 22 0.46 -4.05 5.32
C ALA A 22 -0.45 -2.86 5.68
N ALA A 23 -0.86 -2.73 6.94
CA ALA A 23 -1.66 -1.59 7.40
C ALA A 23 -0.92 -0.26 7.32
N GLU A 24 0.38 -0.22 7.63
CA GLU A 24 1.23 0.96 7.53
C GLU A 24 1.46 1.35 6.07
N TYR A 25 1.83 0.40 5.22
CA TYR A 25 2.05 0.66 3.79
C TYR A 25 0.77 1.12 3.09
N LEU A 26 -0.40 0.59 3.44
CA LEU A 26 -1.67 1.09 2.89
C LEU A 26 -1.91 2.58 3.21
N ARG A 27 -1.57 3.02 4.43
CA ARG A 27 -1.66 4.44 4.80
C ARG A 27 -0.65 5.27 4.02
N TRP A 28 0.58 4.77 3.90
CA TRP A 28 1.62 5.41 3.09
C TRP A 28 1.21 5.58 1.63
N PHE A 29 0.62 4.55 1.00
CA PHE A 29 0.11 4.67 -0.37
C PHE A 29 -1.01 5.71 -0.48
N ALA A 30 -1.91 5.79 0.51
CA ALA A 30 -2.96 6.80 0.52
C ALA A 30 -2.39 8.22 0.51
N ASP A 31 -1.40 8.47 1.37
CA ASP A 31 -0.72 9.77 1.43
C ASP A 31 0.01 10.09 0.12
N ARG A 32 0.66 9.10 -0.51
CA ARG A 32 1.33 9.30 -1.80
C ARG A 32 0.37 9.58 -2.95
N VAL A 33 -0.80 8.94 -2.97
CA VAL A 33 -1.85 9.20 -3.96
C VAL A 33 -2.42 10.60 -3.75
N ASP A 34 -2.65 11.01 -2.50
CA ASP A 34 -3.11 12.37 -2.17
C ASP A 34 -2.08 13.43 -2.53
N GLU A 35 -0.79 13.19 -2.28
CA GLU A 35 0.31 14.06 -2.72
C GLU A 35 0.31 14.21 -4.25
N GLN A 36 0.11 13.12 -4.99
CA GLN A 36 0.10 13.14 -6.46
C GLN A 36 -1.13 13.88 -7.01
N ALA A 37 -2.30 13.66 -6.42
CA ALA A 37 -3.52 14.41 -6.69
C ALA A 37 -3.31 15.92 -6.43
N GLY A 38 -2.74 16.27 -5.28
CA GLY A 38 -2.42 17.64 -4.90
C GLY A 38 -1.45 18.33 -5.86
N LYS A 39 -0.38 17.64 -6.29
CA LYS A 39 0.58 18.15 -7.29
C LYS A 39 -0.07 18.47 -8.63
N LEU A 40 -1.07 17.68 -9.04
CA LEU A 40 -1.76 17.84 -10.32
C LEU A 40 -3.01 18.73 -10.21
N GLY A 41 -3.45 19.10 -9.00
CA GLY A 41 -4.66 19.89 -8.78
C GLY A 41 -5.96 19.15 -9.15
N ILE A 42 -5.94 17.81 -9.18
CA ILE A 42 -7.08 16.96 -9.58
C ILE A 42 -7.25 15.82 -8.59
N THR A 43 -8.46 15.28 -8.48
CA THR A 43 -8.75 14.09 -7.63
C THR A 43 -8.89 12.81 -8.42
N GLU A 44 -9.34 12.90 -9.68
CA GLU A 44 -9.46 11.75 -10.58
C GLU A 44 -8.14 11.53 -11.33
N LEU A 45 -7.37 10.53 -10.90
CA LEU A 45 -6.08 10.19 -11.46
C LEU A 45 -6.20 9.10 -12.51
N GLN A 46 -5.61 9.33 -13.67
CA GLN A 46 -5.45 8.32 -14.72
C GLN A 46 -4.38 7.30 -14.33
N TYR A 47 -4.47 6.08 -14.86
CA TYR A 47 -3.48 5.03 -14.67
C TYR A 47 -2.02 5.55 -14.72
N PHE A 48 -1.63 6.21 -15.80
CA PHE A 48 -0.25 6.68 -15.99
C PHE A 48 0.18 7.78 -14.99
N GLN A 49 -0.77 8.47 -14.37
CA GLN A 49 -0.47 9.51 -13.36
C GLN A 49 -0.19 8.90 -11.99
N VAL A 50 -0.65 7.67 -11.74
CA VAL A 50 -0.61 7.04 -10.41
C VAL A 50 0.15 5.70 -10.40
N ALA A 51 0.42 5.09 -11.55
CA ALA A 51 1.09 3.79 -11.67
C ALA A 51 2.42 3.74 -10.90
N GLY A 52 3.28 4.72 -11.13
CA GLY A 52 4.58 4.82 -10.45
C GLY A 52 4.48 5.10 -8.94
N VAL A 53 3.35 5.62 -8.46
CA VAL A 53 3.08 5.81 -7.02
C VAL A 53 2.67 4.49 -6.37
N LEU A 54 1.83 3.70 -7.05
CA LEU A 54 1.36 2.41 -6.56
C LEU A 54 2.35 1.27 -6.78
N GLY A 55 3.42 1.55 -7.52
CA GLY A 55 4.39 0.54 -7.95
C GLY A 55 3.83 -0.45 -8.98
N VAL A 56 2.63 -0.23 -9.53
CA VAL A 56 2.04 -1.13 -10.53
C VAL A 56 2.66 -0.90 -11.90
N ASP A 57 3.01 -1.99 -12.59
CA ASP A 57 3.75 -1.95 -13.85
C ASP A 57 2.82 -1.99 -15.07
N THR A 58 1.62 -2.55 -14.90
CA THR A 58 0.68 -2.74 -16.01
C THR A 58 -0.71 -2.17 -15.74
N LEU A 59 -1.41 -1.81 -16.82
CA LEU A 59 -2.82 -1.43 -16.76
C LEU A 59 -3.70 -2.59 -16.25
N VAL A 60 -3.28 -3.84 -16.49
CA VAL A 60 -4.00 -5.03 -16.01
C VAL A 60 -3.95 -5.10 -14.49
N GLU A 61 -2.77 -4.93 -13.89
CA GLU A 61 -2.61 -4.86 -12.43
C GLU A 61 -3.42 -3.72 -11.83
N PHE A 62 -3.37 -2.53 -12.44
CA PHE A 62 -4.18 -1.40 -11.97
C PHE A 62 -5.68 -1.72 -11.96
N ARG A 63 -6.18 -2.40 -12.99
CA ARG A 63 -7.59 -2.84 -13.05
C ARG A 63 -7.90 -3.93 -12.03
N ASP A 64 -6.96 -4.83 -11.77
CA ASP A 64 -7.12 -5.91 -10.80
C ASP A 64 -7.27 -5.40 -9.35
N LEU A 65 -6.89 -4.15 -9.06
CA LEU A 65 -7.20 -3.50 -7.78
C LEU A 65 -8.71 -3.47 -7.47
N ALA A 66 -9.57 -3.48 -8.50
CA ALA A 66 -11.02 -3.58 -8.34
C ALA A 66 -11.44 -4.88 -7.62
N ARG A 67 -10.68 -5.97 -7.78
CA ARG A 67 -10.95 -7.26 -7.11
C ARG A 67 -10.70 -7.18 -5.60
N PHE A 68 -9.94 -6.18 -5.14
CA PHE A 68 -9.70 -5.90 -3.73
C PHE A 68 -10.67 -4.87 -3.14
N GLY A 69 -11.71 -4.50 -3.89
CA GLY A 69 -12.76 -3.57 -3.48
C GLY A 69 -12.41 -2.10 -3.68
N LEU A 70 -11.31 -1.78 -4.38
CA LEU A 70 -11.01 -0.40 -4.76
C LEU A 70 -11.90 0.02 -5.93
N ARG A 71 -12.47 1.23 -5.86
CA ARG A 71 -13.26 1.77 -6.97
C ARG A 71 -12.34 2.21 -8.11
N ILE A 72 -12.27 1.40 -9.15
CA ILE A 72 -11.62 1.71 -10.42
C ILE A 72 -12.70 1.82 -11.50
N TYR A 73 -12.69 2.89 -12.29
CA TYR A 73 -13.71 3.13 -13.31
C TYR A 73 -13.10 3.59 -14.63
N ARG A 74 -13.91 3.52 -15.71
CA ARG A 74 -13.49 3.87 -17.06
C ARG A 74 -14.32 5.04 -17.60
N ARG A 75 -13.66 6.07 -18.14
CA ARG A 75 -14.27 7.21 -18.85
C ARG A 75 -13.53 7.44 -20.15
N GLU A 76 -14.27 7.52 -21.27
CA GLU A 76 -13.71 7.83 -22.60
C GLU A 76 -12.52 6.95 -22.99
N GLY A 77 -12.59 5.65 -22.66
CA GLY A 77 -11.52 4.70 -22.99
C GLY A 77 -10.41 4.60 -21.94
N THR A 78 -10.30 5.57 -21.03
CA THR A 78 -9.24 5.67 -20.02
C THR A 78 -9.69 5.18 -18.65
N TRP A 79 -8.76 4.59 -17.89
CA TRP A 79 -9.01 4.09 -16.53
C TRP A 79 -8.55 5.06 -15.45
N TYR A 80 -9.39 5.20 -14.43
CA TYR A 80 -9.23 6.19 -13.37
C TYR A 80 -9.39 5.57 -11.98
N VAL A 81 -8.77 6.24 -11.01
CA VAL A 81 -9.05 6.12 -9.59
C VAL A 81 -9.24 7.52 -9.01
N ASP A 82 -10.22 7.68 -8.13
CA ASP A 82 -10.38 8.93 -7.37
C ASP A 82 -9.53 8.85 -6.10
N SER A 83 -8.68 9.84 -5.83
CA SER A 83 -7.78 9.85 -4.67
C SER A 83 -8.53 9.76 -3.34
N ARG A 84 -9.74 10.35 -3.25
CA ARG A 84 -10.57 10.32 -2.04
C ARG A 84 -11.15 8.93 -1.80
N ASP A 85 -11.57 8.26 -2.88
CA ASP A 85 -12.04 6.88 -2.82
C ASP A 85 -10.89 5.93 -2.49
N PHE A 86 -9.70 6.17 -3.06
CA PHE A 86 -8.47 5.45 -2.72
C PHE A 86 -8.15 5.57 -1.24
N ARG A 87 -8.12 6.78 -0.69
CA ARG A 87 -7.85 7.03 0.74
C ARG A 87 -8.86 6.33 1.63
N LYS A 88 -10.16 6.46 1.35
CA LYS A 88 -11.21 5.76 2.12
C LYS A 88 -11.01 4.25 2.10
N TRP A 89 -10.75 3.67 0.93
CA TRP A 89 -10.50 2.24 0.78
C TRP A 89 -9.25 1.78 1.54
N ALA A 90 -8.13 2.50 1.40
CA ALA A 90 -6.86 2.17 2.03
C ALA A 90 -6.96 2.24 3.56
N LEU A 91 -7.60 3.28 4.11
CA LEU A 91 -7.80 3.43 5.55
C LEU A 91 -8.73 2.36 6.12
N ALA A 92 -9.86 2.07 5.46
CA ALA A 92 -10.76 1.01 5.91
C ALA A 92 -10.06 -0.37 5.90
N ARG A 93 -9.24 -0.64 4.89
CA ARG A 93 -8.47 -1.89 4.80
C ARG A 93 -7.36 -1.95 5.85
N SER A 94 -6.64 -0.85 6.05
CA SER A 94 -5.61 -0.70 7.10
C SER A 94 -6.20 -0.94 8.48
N GLU A 95 -7.34 -0.33 8.81
CA GLU A 95 -8.02 -0.52 10.09
C GLU A 95 -8.39 -1.98 10.33
N ARG A 96 -8.92 -2.67 9.31
CA ARG A 96 -9.24 -4.11 9.41
C ARG A 96 -7.99 -4.96 9.68
N LEU A 97 -6.86 -4.61 9.08
CA LEU A 97 -5.60 -5.32 9.26
C LEU A 97 -4.98 -5.08 10.64
N SER A 98 -5.05 -3.84 11.16
CA SER A 98 -4.58 -3.51 12.51
C SER A 98 -5.36 -4.18 13.64
N ARG A 99 -6.53 -4.78 13.35
CA ARG A 99 -7.31 -5.60 14.30
C ARG A 99 -6.84 -7.05 14.35
N LYS A 100 -6.00 -7.51 13.40
CA LYS A 100 -5.45 -8.87 13.42
C LYS A 100 -4.34 -8.96 14.49
N PRO A 101 -4.21 -10.10 15.20
CA PRO A 101 -3.10 -10.30 16.12
C PRO A 101 -1.78 -10.18 15.36
N ARG A 102 -0.82 -9.43 15.92
CA ARG A 102 0.51 -9.29 15.34
C ARG A 102 1.19 -10.66 15.34
N ASN A 103 1.83 -11.04 14.23
CA ASN A 103 2.60 -12.27 14.23
C ASN A 103 3.82 -12.08 15.16
N PRO A 104 3.99 -12.89 16.23
CA PRO A 104 5.10 -12.73 17.17
C PRO A 104 6.47 -12.85 16.52
N GLN A 105 6.56 -13.52 15.37
CA GLN A 105 7.79 -13.70 14.60
C GLN A 105 8.21 -12.48 13.78
N SER A 106 7.33 -11.47 13.64
CA SER A 106 7.60 -10.21 12.95
C SER A 106 8.18 -9.13 13.87
N GLN A 107 8.43 -9.43 15.15
CA GLN A 107 9.17 -8.52 16.03
C GLN A 107 10.65 -8.58 15.66
N PRO A 108 11.36 -7.42 15.60
CA PRO A 108 12.80 -7.45 15.57
C PRO A 108 13.24 -8.25 16.79
N ARG A 109 14.05 -9.29 16.58
CA ARG A 109 14.73 -9.97 17.68
C ARG A 109 15.65 -8.92 18.28
N ASP A 110 15.19 -8.22 19.31
CA ASP A 110 16.08 -7.51 20.20
C ASP A 110 17.13 -8.53 20.63
N HIS A 111 18.38 -8.31 20.22
CA HIS A 111 19.50 -9.10 20.68
C HIS A 111 19.48 -9.01 22.20
N VAL A 112 19.00 -10.08 22.85
CA VAL A 112 19.11 -10.26 24.28
C VAL A 112 20.61 -10.31 24.58
N GLN A 113 21.17 -9.16 24.91
CA GLN A 113 22.53 -9.02 25.36
C GLN A 113 22.61 -9.80 26.67
N THR A 114 23.11 -11.02 26.55
CA THR A 114 23.21 -11.97 27.65
C THR A 114 24.31 -11.43 28.56
N SER A 115 23.93 -10.70 29.60
CA SER A 115 24.85 -10.36 30.68
C SER A 115 25.23 -11.66 31.38
N ILE A 116 26.44 -12.15 31.08
CA ILE A 116 27.08 -13.25 31.80
C ILE A 116 27.46 -12.73 33.19
N PRO A 117 26.99 -13.33 34.30
CA PRO A 117 27.56 -13.01 35.61
C PRO A 117 28.95 -13.64 35.71
N LEU A 118 29.96 -12.80 35.93
CA LEU A 118 31.27 -13.23 36.38
C LEU A 118 31.14 -13.71 37.83
N PHE A 119 31.38 -15.00 38.04
CA PHE A 119 31.70 -15.56 39.36
C PHE A 119 33.16 -15.29 39.69
#